data_AF-A0A154BSF4-F1
#
_entry.id   AF-A0A154BSF4-F1
#
_cell.length_a   1.000
_cell.length_b   1.000
_cell.length_c   1.000
_cell.angle_alpha   90.00
_cell.angle_beta   90.00
_cell.angle_gamma   90.00
#
_symmetry.space_group_name_H-M   'P 1'
#
loop_
_entity.id
_entity.type
_entity.pdbx_description
1 polymer ?
#
loop_
_entity_poly.entity_id
_entity_poly.type
_entity_poly.pdbx_seq_one_letter_code
_entity_poly.pdbx_strand_id
1 'polypeptide(L)'
;MPVVTEPVLEQGAKGEQVTKVQQLLAESGFYAGTLDGKFGPATRSAIERFQKHYSLPVTGTVDRTMIDTLQRAKGAPDRYRRVINMEASAYTSEDPGNGSYTYHGNQLRKGLVAVDPNVIPLGARLYIEGYGYAIADDTGGYIRGNRIDLAYENRGEALQFGRRTVSVYILD
;
A
#
# COMPACT_ATOMS: atom_id res chain seq x y z
N MET A 1 27.50 3.77 -2.50
CA MET A 1 26.93 3.01 -3.63
C MET A 1 26.04 1.93 -3.06
N PRO A 2 24.82 1.71 -3.56
CA PRO A 2 24.00 0.58 -3.12
C PRO A 2 24.72 -0.72 -3.49
N VAL A 3 24.81 -1.64 -2.53
CA VAL A 3 25.41 -2.96 -2.74
C VAL A 3 24.43 -3.78 -3.57
N VAL A 4 24.82 -4.13 -4.80
CA VAL A 4 24.01 -5.02 -5.65
C VAL A 4 24.09 -6.42 -5.04
N THR A 5 23.05 -6.85 -4.33
CA THR A 5 22.89 -8.24 -3.92
C THR A 5 22.58 -9.06 -5.15
N GLU A 6 23.17 -10.25 -5.30
CA GLU A 6 23.02 -11.10 -6.48
C GLU A 6 21.55 -11.25 -6.93
N PRO A 7 21.29 -11.32 -8.25
CA PRO A 7 19.93 -11.45 -8.77
C PRO A 7 19.31 -12.78 -8.28
N VAL A 8 18.13 -12.68 -7.70
CA VAL A 8 17.31 -13.84 -7.31
C VAL A 8 16.64 -14.45 -8.55
N LEU A 9 16.24 -13.62 -9.52
CA LEU A 9 15.69 -14.07 -10.82
C LEU A 9 16.20 -13.20 -11.97
N GLU A 10 16.44 -13.82 -13.12
CA GLU A 10 16.89 -13.16 -14.35
C GLU A 10 16.15 -13.67 -15.59
N GLN A 11 16.40 -13.03 -16.73
CA GLN A 11 15.75 -13.39 -17.99
C GLN A 11 15.97 -14.86 -18.35
N GLY A 12 14.89 -15.56 -18.70
CA GLY A 12 14.90 -17.00 -18.96
C GLY A 12 14.53 -17.87 -17.75
N ALA A 13 14.50 -17.30 -16.53
CA ALA A 13 13.98 -17.99 -15.35
C ALA A 13 12.51 -18.40 -15.53
N LYS A 14 12.12 -19.50 -14.88
CA LYS A 14 10.76 -20.05 -14.93
C LYS A 14 10.33 -20.61 -13.58
N GLY A 15 9.03 -20.71 -13.36
CA GLY A 15 8.43 -21.38 -12.21
C GLY A 15 7.69 -20.43 -11.27
N GLU A 16 7.29 -20.95 -10.12
CA GLU A 16 6.39 -20.28 -9.17
C GLU A 16 6.90 -18.91 -8.71
N GLN A 17 8.21 -18.78 -8.51
CA GLN A 17 8.83 -17.50 -8.12
C GLN A 17 8.62 -16.42 -9.19
N VAL A 18 8.70 -16.78 -10.47
CA VAL A 18 8.44 -15.85 -11.57
C VAL A 18 6.96 -15.49 -11.63
N THR A 19 6.06 -16.46 -11.46
CA THR A 19 4.61 -16.21 -11.40
C THR A 19 4.28 -15.22 -10.28
N LYS A 20 4.89 -15.39 -9.11
CA LYS A 20 4.68 -14.51 -7.95
C LYS A 20 5.17 -13.09 -8.21
N VAL A 21 6.33 -12.92 -8.85
CA VAL A 21 6.82 -11.60 -9.26
C VAL A 21 5.90 -10.97 -10.30
N GLN A 22 5.46 -11.72 -11.32
CA GLN A 22 4.51 -11.24 -12.32
C GLN A 22 3.20 -10.80 -11.67
N GLN A 23 2.68 -11.56 -10.70
CA GLN A 23 1.47 -11.21 -9.97
C GLN A 23 1.64 -9.90 -9.20
N LEU A 24 2.73 -9.77 -8.43
CA LEU A 24 2.98 -8.56 -7.65
C LEU A 24 3.20 -7.33 -8.54
N LEU A 25 3.90 -7.48 -9.68
CA LEU A 25 4.04 -6.41 -10.66
C LEU A 25 2.69 -6.04 -11.30
N ALA A 26 1.80 -7.00 -11.52
CA ALA A 26 0.47 -6.74 -12.06
C ALA A 26 -0.42 -6.01 -11.04
N GLU A 27 -0.41 -6.44 -9.79
CA GLU A 27 -1.10 -5.78 -8.67
C GLU A 27 -0.56 -4.37 -8.40
N SER A 28 0.70 -4.13 -8.74
CA SER A 28 1.34 -2.81 -8.66
C SER A 28 1.19 -1.99 -9.96
N GLY A 29 0.46 -2.48 -10.97
CA GLY A 29 0.21 -1.75 -12.23
C GLY A 29 1.35 -1.78 -13.26
N PHE A 30 2.46 -2.46 -12.99
CA PHE A 30 3.63 -2.50 -13.87
C PHE A 30 3.60 -3.64 -14.91
N TYR A 31 2.74 -4.66 -14.72
CA TYR A 31 2.66 -5.82 -15.60
C TYR A 31 1.23 -6.08 -16.09
N ALA A 32 1.07 -6.12 -17.42
CA ALA A 32 -0.20 -6.42 -18.09
C ALA A 32 -0.13 -7.73 -18.92
N GLY A 33 0.93 -8.52 -18.72
CA GLY A 33 1.12 -9.79 -19.41
C GLY A 33 0.46 -10.98 -18.71
N THR A 34 0.58 -12.16 -19.29
CA THR A 34 0.10 -13.41 -18.69
C THR A 34 0.97 -13.82 -17.51
N LEU A 35 0.35 -14.24 -16.40
CA LEU A 35 1.03 -14.82 -15.22
C LEU A 35 1.49 -16.26 -15.51
N ASP A 36 2.28 -16.44 -16.57
CA ASP A 36 2.66 -17.74 -17.13
C ASP A 36 3.90 -18.36 -16.46
N GLY A 37 4.48 -17.68 -15.47
CA GLY A 37 5.68 -18.12 -14.77
C GLY A 37 6.92 -18.13 -15.65
N LYS A 38 6.97 -17.33 -16.72
CA LYS A 38 8.12 -17.21 -17.62
C LYS A 38 8.70 -15.81 -17.58
N PHE A 39 10.00 -15.72 -17.30
CA PHE A 39 10.71 -14.45 -17.30
C PHE A 39 11.11 -14.11 -18.75
N GLY A 40 10.13 -13.66 -19.53
CA GLY A 40 10.31 -13.17 -20.90
C GLY A 40 10.51 -11.65 -21.00
N PRO A 41 10.57 -11.11 -22.22
CA PRO A 41 10.77 -9.68 -22.47
C PRO A 41 9.71 -8.77 -21.83
N ALA A 42 8.46 -9.23 -21.77
CA ALA A 42 7.39 -8.49 -21.10
C ALA A 42 7.63 -8.36 -19.58
N THR A 43 8.08 -9.44 -18.94
CA THR A 43 8.41 -9.46 -17.50
C THR A 43 9.60 -8.56 -17.22
N ARG A 44 10.66 -8.66 -18.05
CA ARG A 44 11.82 -7.77 -17.98
C ARG A 44 11.44 -6.29 -18.09
N SER A 45 10.61 -5.95 -19.08
CA SER A 45 10.17 -4.56 -19.28
C SER A 45 9.37 -4.03 -18.09
N ALA A 46 8.54 -4.86 -17.46
CA ALA A 46 7.82 -4.48 -16.24
C ALA A 46 8.76 -4.29 -15.05
N ILE A 47 9.78 -5.14 -14.92
CA ILE A 47 10.81 -5.01 -13.89
C ILE A 47 11.59 -3.71 -14.07
N GLU A 48 12.06 -3.40 -15.28
CA GLU A 48 12.81 -2.17 -15.55
C GLU A 48 11.96 -0.92 -15.28
N ARG A 49 10.67 -0.94 -15.64
CA ARG A 49 9.73 0.14 -15.30
C ARG A 49 9.55 0.29 -13.80
N PHE A 50 9.37 -0.83 -13.08
CA PHE A 50 9.23 -0.84 -11.63
C PHE A 50 10.49 -0.28 -10.95
N GLN A 51 11.66 -0.79 -11.33
CA GLN A 51 12.94 -0.32 -10.79
C GLN A 51 13.13 1.17 -11.03
N LYS A 52 12.88 1.64 -12.26
CA LYS A 52 12.96 3.06 -12.59
C LYS A 52 11.98 3.90 -11.77
N HIS A 53 10.75 3.44 -11.60
CA HIS A 53 9.72 4.15 -10.85
C HIS A 53 10.09 4.30 -9.36
N TYR A 54 10.59 3.23 -8.74
CA TYR A 54 11.01 3.22 -7.34
C TYR A 54 12.46 3.68 -7.14
N SER A 55 13.09 4.30 -8.15
CA SER A 55 14.48 4.78 -8.11
C SER A 55 15.51 3.72 -7.68
N LEU A 56 15.24 2.46 -8.00
CA LEU A 56 16.16 1.34 -7.84
C LEU A 56 17.14 1.31 -9.03
N PRO A 57 18.30 0.67 -8.88
CA PRO A 57 19.15 0.33 -10.03
C PRO A 57 18.35 -0.43 -11.08
N VAL A 58 18.32 0.07 -12.32
CA VAL A 58 17.59 -0.56 -13.44
C VAL A 58 18.43 -1.70 -14.02
N THR A 59 18.44 -2.82 -13.33
CA THR A 59 19.21 -4.02 -13.71
C THR A 59 18.44 -4.91 -14.69
N GLY A 60 17.11 -4.80 -14.73
CA GLY A 60 16.24 -5.74 -15.46
C GLY A 60 16.21 -7.14 -14.85
N THR A 61 16.78 -7.32 -13.66
CA THR A 61 16.78 -8.54 -12.85
C THR A 61 16.04 -8.31 -11.55
N VAL A 62 15.57 -9.38 -10.92
CA VAL A 62 14.90 -9.29 -9.62
C VAL A 62 15.94 -9.61 -8.55
N ASP A 63 16.38 -8.61 -7.80
CA ASP A 63 17.20 -8.78 -6.62
C ASP A 63 16.36 -8.71 -5.33
N ARG A 64 16.99 -8.94 -4.19
CA ARG A 64 16.30 -8.92 -2.90
C ARG A 64 15.72 -7.53 -2.58
N THR A 65 16.44 -6.46 -2.93
CA THR A 65 15.98 -5.09 -2.72
C THR A 65 14.71 -4.81 -3.53
N MET A 66 14.65 -5.25 -4.78
CA MET A 66 13.45 -5.15 -5.61
C MET A 66 12.31 -5.96 -5.02
N ILE A 67 12.54 -7.20 -4.56
CA ILE A 67 11.48 -8.01 -3.92
C ILE A 67 10.91 -7.29 -2.70
N ASP A 68 11.75 -6.74 -1.83
CA ASP A 68 11.30 -6.02 -0.64
C ASP A 68 10.48 -4.77 -1.01
N THR A 69 10.92 -4.03 -2.03
CA THR A 69 10.17 -2.86 -2.53
C THR A 69 8.87 -3.28 -3.21
N LEU A 70 8.87 -4.36 -3.99
CA LEU A 70 7.69 -4.89 -4.68
C LEU A 70 6.62 -5.40 -3.70
N GLN A 71 7.05 -5.95 -2.56
CA GLN A 71 6.13 -6.34 -1.49
C GLN A 71 5.51 -5.12 -0.79
N ARG A 72 6.27 -4.03 -0.60
CA ARG A 72 5.78 -2.75 -0.03
C ARG A 72 4.92 -1.93 -1.01
N ALA A 73 5.26 -2.02 -2.30
CA ALA A 73 4.61 -1.31 -3.39
C ALA A 73 3.23 -1.89 -3.75
N LYS A 74 2.83 -2.99 -3.11
CA LYS A 74 1.61 -3.73 -3.43
C LYS A 74 0.37 -2.83 -3.35
N GLY A 75 -0.06 -2.34 -4.52
CA GLY A 75 -1.22 -1.44 -4.69
C GLY A 75 -0.96 0.05 -4.43
N ALA A 76 0.28 0.47 -4.16
CA ALA A 76 0.61 1.88 -3.98
C ALA A 76 0.34 2.68 -5.28
N PRO A 77 -0.26 3.87 -5.20
CA PRO A 77 -0.67 4.64 -6.38
C PRO A 77 0.52 5.30 -7.09
N ASP A 78 0.42 5.43 -8.42
CA ASP A 78 1.46 6.00 -9.30
C ASP A 78 1.77 7.48 -9.03
N ARG A 79 0.83 8.22 -8.41
CA ARG A 79 0.96 9.64 -8.07
C ARG A 79 0.55 9.87 -6.63
N TYR A 80 1.45 10.47 -5.87
CA TYR A 80 1.23 10.92 -4.52
C TYR A 80 2.12 12.12 -4.21
N ARG A 81 1.65 13.00 -3.34
CA ARG A 81 2.38 14.18 -2.88
C ARG A 81 3.43 13.82 -1.83
N ARG A 82 3.10 12.90 -0.92
CA ARG A 82 3.95 12.52 0.21
C ARG A 82 3.58 11.15 0.77
N VAL A 83 4.56 10.41 1.31
CA VAL A 83 4.33 9.19 2.11
C VAL A 83 4.71 9.45 3.56
N ILE A 84 3.90 8.93 4.49
CA ILE A 84 4.14 9.01 5.94
C ILE A 84 3.96 7.62 6.55
N ASN A 85 4.90 7.18 7.38
CA ASN A 85 4.70 5.99 8.20
C ASN A 85 3.88 6.36 9.44
N MET A 86 2.73 5.70 9.63
CA MET A 86 1.79 6.01 10.71
C MET A 86 1.44 4.77 11.52
N GLU A 87 1.25 4.93 12.83
CA GLU A 87 0.67 3.90 13.69
C GLU A 87 -0.83 3.83 13.41
N ALA A 88 -1.27 2.74 12.78
CA ALA A 88 -2.67 2.52 12.43
C ALA A 88 -3.37 1.62 13.46
N SER A 89 -4.57 2.03 13.85
CA SER A 89 -5.58 1.16 14.45
C SER A 89 -6.75 0.97 13.51
N ALA A 90 -7.57 -0.05 13.76
CA ALA A 90 -8.81 -0.30 13.06
C ALA A 90 -9.96 -0.27 14.06
N TYR A 91 -11.06 0.37 13.66
CA TYR A 91 -12.28 0.47 14.46
C TYR A 91 -13.52 0.27 13.60
N THR A 92 -14.61 -0.06 14.25
CA THR A 92 -15.92 -0.27 13.63
C THR A 92 -17.01 0.50 14.37
N SER A 93 -18.16 0.68 13.73
CA SER A 93 -19.37 1.21 14.39
C SER A 93 -19.96 0.24 15.42
N GLU A 94 -19.49 -1.02 15.45
CA GLU A 94 -19.90 -2.03 16.42
C GLU A 94 -19.12 -1.94 17.75
N ASP A 95 -18.03 -1.16 17.79
CA ASP A 95 -17.22 -1.02 18.99
C ASP A 95 -17.91 -0.10 20.03
N PRO A 96 -17.84 -0.44 21.34
CA PRO A 96 -18.52 0.33 22.38
C PRO A 96 -18.09 1.81 22.39
N GLY A 97 -19.06 2.71 22.25
CA GLY A 97 -18.82 4.17 22.24
C GLY A 97 -18.71 4.79 20.84
N ASN A 98 -18.76 3.98 19.77
CA ASN A 98 -18.80 4.48 18.40
C ASN A 98 -20.24 4.61 17.89
N GLY A 99 -20.54 5.72 17.22
CA GLY A 99 -21.79 5.88 16.47
C GLY A 99 -21.70 5.28 15.07
N SER A 100 -22.85 5.00 14.44
CA SER A 100 -22.92 4.53 13.05
C SER A 100 -22.61 5.62 12.00
N TYR A 101 -22.22 6.82 12.44
CA TYR A 101 -22.03 8.01 11.62
C TYR A 101 -20.70 8.69 11.95
N THR A 102 -19.95 9.15 10.94
CA THR A 102 -18.73 9.95 11.11
C THR A 102 -19.06 11.37 11.59
N TYR A 103 -18.05 12.15 12.00
CA TYR A 103 -18.23 13.55 12.39
C TYR A 103 -18.98 14.42 11.34
N HIS A 104 -18.86 14.08 10.04
CA HIS A 104 -19.60 14.73 8.95
C HIS A 104 -21.00 14.14 8.68
N GLY A 105 -21.47 13.19 9.48
CA GLY A 105 -22.80 12.58 9.35
C GLY A 105 -22.91 11.51 8.28
N ASN A 106 -21.79 11.07 7.68
CA ASN A 106 -21.79 9.95 6.73
C ASN A 106 -21.92 8.63 7.49
N GLN A 107 -22.66 7.67 6.94
CA GLN A 107 -22.63 6.31 7.47
C GLN A 107 -21.18 5.78 7.46
N LEU A 108 -20.74 5.28 8.62
CA LEU A 108 -19.40 4.72 8.77
C LEU A 108 -19.24 3.54 7.82
N ARG A 109 -18.23 3.63 6.95
CA ARG A 109 -17.91 2.63 5.95
C ARG A 109 -16.42 2.58 5.72
N LYS A 110 -15.94 1.48 5.15
CA LYS A 110 -14.55 1.36 4.72
C LYS A 110 -14.23 2.47 3.71
N GLY A 111 -13.08 3.11 3.88
CA GLY A 111 -12.63 4.25 3.08
C GLY A 111 -12.75 5.61 3.78
N LEU A 112 -13.18 5.66 5.05
CA LEU A 112 -13.09 6.85 5.89
C LEU A 112 -12.07 6.61 7.01
N VAL A 113 -11.26 7.62 7.32
CA VAL A 113 -10.22 7.51 8.35
C VAL A 113 -10.16 8.75 9.23
N ALA A 114 -9.79 8.54 10.50
CA ALA A 114 -9.50 9.62 11.43
C ALA A 114 -8.00 9.95 11.41
N VAL A 115 -7.65 11.23 11.36
CA VAL A 115 -6.26 11.72 11.31
C VAL A 115 -6.04 12.92 12.25
N ASP A 116 -4.77 13.29 12.47
CA ASP A 116 -4.41 14.61 12.99
C ASP A 116 -4.37 15.64 11.84
N PRO A 117 -5.24 16.67 11.82
CA PRO A 117 -5.29 17.68 10.75
C PRO A 117 -4.00 18.46 10.55
N ASN A 118 -3.13 18.55 11.58
CA ASN A 118 -1.83 19.21 11.45
C ASN A 118 -0.81 18.37 10.67
N VAL A 119 -1.05 17.07 10.53
CA VAL A 119 -0.20 16.13 9.78
C VAL A 119 -0.80 15.82 8.42
N ILE A 120 -2.10 15.48 8.38
CA ILE A 120 -2.86 15.19 7.16
C ILE A 120 -4.12 16.06 7.17
N PRO A 121 -4.27 17.02 6.23
CA PRO A 121 -5.48 17.84 6.16
C PRO A 121 -6.74 17.00 5.97
N LEU A 122 -7.84 17.41 6.60
CA LEU A 122 -9.16 16.81 6.34
C LEU A 122 -9.55 16.98 4.86
N GLY A 123 -10.24 16.00 4.32
CA GLY A 123 -10.57 15.88 2.90
C GLY A 123 -9.46 15.33 2.02
N ALA A 124 -8.24 15.12 2.55
CA ALA A 124 -7.16 14.52 1.79
C ALA A 124 -7.52 13.11 1.31
N ARG A 125 -7.23 12.83 0.04
CA ARG A 125 -7.33 11.50 -0.54
C ARG A 125 -6.07 10.72 -0.20
N LEU A 126 -6.24 9.48 0.25
CA LEU A 126 -5.16 8.65 0.74
C LEU A 126 -5.17 7.29 0.04
N TYR A 127 -4.01 6.68 -0.05
CA TYR A 127 -3.87 5.24 -0.16
C TYR A 127 -3.10 4.73 1.06
N ILE A 128 -3.63 3.70 1.72
CA ILE A 128 -3.08 3.16 2.95
C ILE A 128 -2.72 1.69 2.70
N GLU A 129 -1.44 1.37 2.86
CA GLU A 129 -0.92 0.02 2.61
C GLU A 129 -1.69 -1.03 3.44
N GLY A 130 -2.22 -2.05 2.76
CA GLY A 130 -3.02 -3.12 3.41
C GLY A 130 -4.47 -2.75 3.75
N TYR A 131 -4.90 -1.50 3.51
CA TYR A 131 -6.28 -1.05 3.72
C TYR A 131 -6.96 -0.61 2.41
N GLY A 132 -6.24 0.12 1.55
CA GLY A 132 -6.73 0.64 0.27
C GLY A 132 -6.93 2.15 0.28
N TYR A 133 -7.76 2.64 -0.66
CA TYR A 133 -8.05 4.07 -0.80
C TYR A 133 -8.97 4.58 0.33
N ALA A 134 -8.69 5.78 0.80
CA ALA A 134 -9.44 6.41 1.89
C ALA A 134 -9.52 7.94 1.76
N ILE A 135 -10.41 8.54 2.56
CA ILE A 135 -10.53 9.98 2.75
C ILE A 135 -10.33 10.29 4.25
N ALA A 136 -9.50 11.28 4.53
CA ALA A 136 -9.38 11.87 5.87
C ALA A 136 -10.66 12.62 6.22
N ASP A 137 -11.64 11.94 6.84
CA ASP A 137 -12.99 12.46 7.08
C ASP A 137 -13.23 12.85 8.53
N ASP A 138 -12.39 12.37 9.46
CA ASP A 138 -12.64 12.53 10.89
C ASP A 138 -11.37 12.87 11.69
N THR A 139 -11.59 13.24 12.95
CA THR A 139 -10.55 13.44 13.96
C THR A 139 -10.92 12.69 15.23
N GLY A 140 -9.94 12.36 16.06
CA GLY A 140 -10.17 11.78 17.38
C GLY A 140 -9.25 12.42 18.41
N GLY A 141 -9.70 12.55 19.65
CA GLY A 141 -8.89 13.16 20.72
C GLY A 141 -7.51 12.48 20.89
N TYR A 142 -7.46 11.16 20.67
CA TYR A 142 -6.26 10.32 20.75
C TYR A 142 -5.51 10.16 19.41
N ILE A 143 -6.07 10.63 18.30
CA ILE A 143 -5.45 10.57 16.98
C ILE A 143 -4.61 11.84 16.79
N ARG A 144 -3.39 11.80 17.33
CA ARG A 144 -2.43 12.91 17.34
C ARG A 144 -1.11 12.49 16.73
N GLY A 145 -0.47 13.40 15.98
CA GLY A 145 0.77 13.14 15.27
C GLY A 145 0.63 12.07 14.20
N ASN A 146 1.59 11.14 14.14
CA ASN A 146 1.61 10.06 13.14
C ASN A 146 0.73 8.87 13.56
N ARG A 147 -0.51 9.14 13.99
CA ARG A 147 -1.54 8.13 14.28
C ARG A 147 -2.69 8.26 13.29
N ILE A 148 -3.25 7.13 12.88
CA ILE A 148 -4.38 7.06 11.96
C ILE A 148 -5.35 5.96 12.43
N ASP A 149 -6.64 6.22 12.37
CA ASP A 149 -7.67 5.22 12.72
C ASP A 149 -8.48 4.85 11.49
N LEU A 150 -8.55 3.55 11.18
CA LEU A 150 -9.11 3.02 9.95
C LEU A 150 -10.51 2.47 10.20
N ALA A 151 -11.52 3.04 9.54
CA ALA A 151 -12.88 2.54 9.67
C ALA A 151 -13.06 1.22 8.90
N TYR A 152 -13.63 0.21 9.54
CA TYR A 152 -14.03 -1.04 8.90
C TYR A 152 -15.53 -1.25 9.05
N GLU A 153 -16.13 -1.95 8.09
CA GLU A 153 -17.55 -2.30 8.12
C GLU A 153 -17.84 -3.49 9.02
N ASN A 154 -16.89 -4.42 9.15
CA ASN A 154 -17.04 -5.65 9.92
C ASN A 154 -15.90 -5.77 10.94
N ARG A 155 -16.27 -6.06 12.19
CA ARG A 155 -15.35 -6.27 13.31
C ARG A 155 -14.32 -7.36 13.06
N GLY A 156 -14.68 -8.41 12.32
CA GLY A 156 -13.77 -9.47 11.90
C GLY A 156 -12.58 -8.95 11.09
N GLU A 157 -12.82 -8.10 10.09
CA GLU A 157 -11.74 -7.49 9.29
C GLU A 157 -10.89 -6.54 10.13
N ALA A 158 -11.52 -5.74 11.00
CA ALA A 158 -10.81 -4.82 11.89
C ALA A 158 -9.86 -5.56 12.84
N LEU A 159 -10.31 -6.67 13.43
CA LEU A 159 -9.49 -7.52 14.29
C LEU A 159 -8.35 -8.19 13.52
N GLN A 160 -8.60 -8.60 12.27
CA GLN A 160 -7.57 -9.20 11.41
C GLN A 160 -6.49 -8.18 11.02
N PHE A 161 -6.87 -6.91 10.84
CA PHE A 161 -5.92 -5.82 10.63
C PHE A 161 -5.16 -5.51 11.93
N GLY A 162 -5.83 -5.34 13.06
CA GLY A 162 -5.20 -5.06 14.34
C GLY A 162 -4.42 -3.74 14.36
N ARG A 163 -3.49 -3.56 15.32
CA ARG A 163 -2.61 -2.38 15.36
C ARG A 163 -1.28 -2.68 14.69
N ARG A 164 -0.85 -1.80 13.78
CA ARG A 164 0.42 -1.93 13.05
C ARG A 164 0.87 -0.60 12.48
N THR A 165 2.16 -0.48 12.16
CA THR A 165 2.65 0.65 11.37
C THR A 165 2.36 0.40 9.90
N VAL A 166 1.84 1.41 9.19
CA VAL A 166 1.54 1.37 7.76
C VAL A 166 2.12 2.58 7.02
N SER A 167 2.38 2.39 5.73
CA SER A 167 2.69 3.49 4.82
C SER A 167 1.39 4.16 4.36
N VAL A 168 1.27 5.47 4.58
CA VAL A 168 0.14 6.30 4.14
C VAL A 168 0.60 7.24 3.04
N TYR A 169 0.06 7.05 1.85
CA TYR A 169 0.32 7.86 0.66
C TYR A 169 -0.74 8.94 0.57
N ILE A 170 -0.34 10.21 0.66
CA ILE A 170 -1.21 11.37 0.46
C ILE A 170 -1.26 11.69 -1.02
N LEU A 171 -2.44 11.64 -1.61
CA LEU A 171 -2.67 11.81 -3.04
C LEU A 171 -2.92 13.30 -3.38
N ASP A 172 -2.80 13.62 -4.67
CA ASP A 172 -3.12 14.95 -5.22
C ASP A 172 -4.63 15.22 -5.27
#